data_AF-A0A5R2MVN7-F1
#
_entry.id   AF-A0A5R2MVN7-F1
#
_cell.length_a   1.000
_cell.length_b   1.000
_cell.length_c   1.000
_cell.angle_alpha   90.00
_cell.angle_beta   90.00
_cell.angle_gamma   90.00
#
_symmetry.space_group_name_H-M   'P 1'
#
loop_
_entity.id
_entity.type
_entity.pdbx_description
1 polymer ?
#
loop_
_entity_poly.entity_id
_entity_poly.type
_entity_poly.pdbx_seq_one_letter_code
_entity_poly.pdbx_strand_id
1 'polypeptide(L)'
;MSKKAPNASVDNGAIGTPSDYVSDAYIKWCEDVDDRYTDCRRAIQEAQGEHRSDNLYAALDLCIIQGQRFDHMIGATRLVCNALVKFFRC
;
A
#
# COMPACT_ATOMS: atom_id res chain seq x y z
N MET A 1 5.23 -2.76 -18.22
CA MET A 1 3.84 -3.25 -18.37
C MET A 1 2.97 -2.08 -18.80
N SER A 2 2.01 -2.26 -19.71
CA SER A 2 1.10 -1.18 -20.14
C SER A 2 0.08 -0.89 -19.02
N LYS A 3 0.00 0.37 -18.54
CA LYS A 3 -0.94 0.80 -17.50
C LYS A 3 -2.36 0.82 -18.07
N LYS A 4 -3.21 -0.09 -17.61
CA LYS A 4 -4.62 -0.17 -18.04
C LYS A 4 -5.49 0.73 -17.15
N ALA A 5 -6.54 1.31 -17.72
CA ALA A 5 -7.55 2.04 -16.96
C ALA A 5 -8.24 1.09 -15.97
N PRO A 6 -8.68 1.59 -14.79
CA PRO A 6 -9.49 0.79 -13.86
C PRO A 6 -10.82 0.43 -14.55
N ASN A 7 -11.42 -0.69 -14.16
CA ASN A 7 -12.76 -1.04 -14.65
C ASN A 7 -13.73 0.10 -14.33
N ALA A 8 -14.52 0.52 -15.32
CA ALA A 8 -15.50 1.59 -15.19
C ALA A 8 -16.58 1.24 -14.13
N SER A 9 -17.15 2.29 -13.52
CA SER A 9 -18.15 2.24 -12.44
C SER A 9 -19.19 1.11 -12.58
N VAL A 10 -19.45 0.40 -11.48
CA VAL A 10 -20.42 -0.71 -11.34
C VAL A 10 -21.87 -0.24 -11.14
N ASP A 11 -22.17 1.04 -11.37
CA ASP A 11 -23.46 1.67 -11.04
C ASP A 11 -24.69 1.01 -11.70
N ASN A 12 -24.50 0.16 -12.71
CA ASN A 12 -25.59 -0.54 -13.40
C ASN A 12 -25.50 -2.08 -13.40
N GLY A 13 -24.66 -2.67 -12.55
CA GLY A 13 -24.53 -4.14 -12.47
C GLY A 13 -23.92 -4.81 -13.72
N ALA A 14 -23.40 -4.03 -14.66
CA ALA A 14 -22.62 -4.50 -15.80
C ALA A 14 -21.12 -4.46 -15.45
N ILE A 15 -20.35 -5.44 -15.92
CA ILE A 15 -18.88 -5.42 -15.84
C ILE A 15 -18.40 -4.27 -16.73
N GLY A 16 -17.98 -3.17 -16.12
CA GLY A 16 -17.39 -2.03 -16.83
C GLY A 16 -16.14 -2.47 -17.58
N THR A 17 -16.15 -2.32 -18.91
CA THR A 17 -14.94 -2.50 -19.71
C THR A 17 -13.99 -1.32 -19.50
N PRO A 18 -12.67 -1.53 -19.47
CA PRO A 18 -11.71 -0.44 -19.41
C PRO A 18 -11.94 0.53 -20.58
N SER A 19 -11.83 1.83 -20.31
CA SER A 19 -11.80 2.85 -21.37
C SER A 19 -10.60 2.59 -22.30
N ASP A 20 -10.81 2.69 -23.61
CA ASP A 20 -9.72 2.65 -24.61
C ASP A 20 -8.77 3.86 -24.47
N TYR A 21 -9.24 4.93 -23.83
CA TYR A 21 -8.46 6.13 -23.56
C TYR A 21 -7.98 6.16 -22.11
N VAL A 22 -6.66 6.23 -21.93
CA VAL A 22 -5.99 6.48 -20.66
C VAL A 22 -5.46 7.91 -20.70
N SER A 23 -5.89 8.77 -19.76
CA SER A 23 -5.40 10.15 -19.73
C SER A 23 -3.96 10.22 -19.22
N ASP A 24 -3.20 11.22 -19.68
CA ASP A 24 -1.85 11.50 -19.17
C ASP A 24 -1.86 11.73 -17.65
N ALA A 25 -2.92 12.35 -17.13
CA ALA A 25 -3.12 12.54 -15.69
C ALA A 25 -3.24 11.20 -14.93
N TYR A 26 -3.92 10.20 -15.49
CA TYR A 26 -4.00 8.87 -14.90
C TYR A 26 -2.66 8.14 -14.96
N ILE A 27 -1.94 8.23 -16.08
CA ILE A 27 -0.60 7.61 -16.21
C ILE A 27 0.34 8.16 -15.14
N LYS A 28 0.35 9.49 -14.99
CA LYS A 28 1.12 10.20 -13.96
C LYS A 28 0.71 9.77 -12.55
N TRP A 29 -0.59 9.72 -12.27
CA TRP A 29 -1.08 9.24 -10.98
C TRP A 29 -0.63 7.80 -10.68
N CYS A 30 -0.67 6.89 -11.66
CA CYS A 30 -0.15 5.53 -11.47
C CYS A 30 1.36 5.51 -11.18
N GLU A 31 2.15 6.36 -11.85
CA GLU A 31 3.58 6.53 -11.57
C GLU A 31 3.80 7.00 -10.13
N ASP A 32 3.11 8.06 -9.73
CA ASP A 32 3.22 8.64 -8.39
C ASP A 32 2.82 7.61 -7.32
N VAL A 33 1.81 6.77 -7.58
CA VAL A 33 1.40 5.67 -6.69
C VAL A 33 2.44 4.55 -6.61
N ASP A 34 3.00 4.13 -7.75
CA ASP A 34 4.05 3.10 -7.80
C ASP A 34 5.31 3.55 -7.04
N ASP A 35 5.72 4.81 -7.23
CA ASP A 35 6.84 5.41 -6.51
C ASP A 35 6.57 5.48 -5.01
N ARG A 36 5.38 5.96 -4.62
CA ARG A 36 4.98 6.03 -3.21
C ARG A 36 4.93 4.66 -2.54
N TYR A 37 4.42 3.65 -3.24
CA TYR A 37 4.40 2.27 -2.76
C TYR A 37 5.82 1.72 -2.57
N THR A 38 6.71 1.97 -3.53
CA THR A 38 8.12 1.57 -3.47
C THR A 38 8.83 2.20 -2.28
N ASP A 39 8.60 3.49 -2.03
CA ASP A 39 9.20 4.19 -0.90
C ASP A 39 8.66 3.71 0.45
N CYS A 40 7.36 3.42 0.56
CA CYS A 40 6.78 2.78 1.76
C CYS A 40 7.45 1.42 2.04
N ARG A 41 7.61 0.58 1.01
CA ARG A 41 8.29 -0.72 1.12
C ARG A 41 9.73 -0.56 1.59
N ARG A 42 10.46 0.44 1.05
CA ARG A 42 11.84 0.73 1.46
C ARG A 42 11.92 1.15 2.93
N ALA A 43 11.01 2.02 3.39
CA ALA A 43 10.98 2.45 4.79
C ALA A 43 10.70 1.30 5.77
N ILE A 44 9.83 0.36 5.40
CA ILE A 44 9.60 -0.85 6.20
C ILE A 44 10.87 -1.72 6.24
N GLN A 45 11.55 -1.87 5.11
CA GLN A 45 12.79 -2.64 5.03
C GLN A 45 13.91 -2.05 5.90
N GLU A 46 14.05 -0.72 5.90
CA GLU A 46 15.00 0.00 6.77
C GLU A 46 14.67 -0.24 8.25
N ALA A 47 13.42 -0.03 8.66
CA ALA A 47 12.97 -0.27 10.03
C ALA A 47 13.14 -1.74 10.46
N GLN A 48 12.91 -2.69 9.55
CA GLN A 48 13.11 -4.12 9.80
C GLN A 48 14.60 -4.45 10.04
N GLY A 49 15.51 -3.72 9.40
CA GLY A 49 16.95 -3.86 9.60
C GLY A 49 17.41 -3.41 10.99
N GLU A 50 16.77 -2.39 11.54
CA GLU A 50 17.00 -1.85 12.90
C GLU A 50 16.35 -2.73 13.98
N HIS A 51 15.18 -3.32 13.70
CA HIS A 51 14.37 -4.10 14.64
C HIS A 51 14.30 -5.59 14.25
N ARG A 52 15.45 -6.27 14.26
CA ARG A 52 15.58 -7.66 13.78
C ARG A 52 14.82 -8.71 14.61
N SER A 53 14.43 -8.39 15.84
CA SER A 53 13.64 -9.26 16.71
C SER A 53 12.16 -9.31 16.34
N ASP A 54 11.67 -8.29 15.63
CA ASP A 54 10.27 -8.16 15.24
C ASP A 54 10.07 -8.57 13.78
N ASN A 55 8.85 -8.95 13.41
CA ASN A 55 8.46 -9.18 12.02
C ASN A 55 7.48 -8.10 11.57
N LEU A 56 8.03 -7.03 10.99
CA LEU A 56 7.28 -5.86 10.56
C LEU A 56 6.37 -6.17 9.36
N TYR A 57 6.80 -7.07 8.47
CA TYR A 57 5.97 -7.49 7.34
C TYR A 57 4.74 -8.29 7.79
N ALA A 58 4.91 -9.18 8.76
CA ALA A 58 3.77 -9.89 9.35
C ALA A 58 2.82 -8.94 10.08
N ALA A 59 3.34 -7.94 10.79
CA ALA A 59 2.51 -6.94 11.46
C ALA A 59 1.70 -6.10 10.46
N LEU A 60 2.28 -5.75 9.31
CA LEU A 60 1.55 -5.06 8.23
C LEU A 60 0.42 -5.94 7.68
N ASP A 61 0.75 -7.16 7.26
CA ASP A 61 -0.23 -8.04 6.61
C ASP A 61 -1.34 -8.49 7.57
N LEU A 62 -0.97 -9.09 8.68
CA LEU A 62 -1.94 -9.72 9.58
C LEU A 62 -2.71 -8.68 10.41
N CYS A 63 -2.03 -7.70 10.99
CA CYS A 63 -2.68 -6.78 11.92
C CYS A 63 -3.34 -5.59 11.23
N ILE A 64 -2.70 -5.02 10.20
CA ILE A 64 -3.20 -3.81 9.52
C ILE A 64 -4.11 -4.17 8.34
N ILE A 65 -3.66 -5.01 7.42
CA ILE A 65 -4.42 -5.34 6.20
C ILE A 65 -5.58 -6.29 6.51
N GLN A 66 -5.32 -7.38 7.24
CA GLN A 66 -6.34 -8.39 7.57
C GLN A 66 -7.11 -8.07 8.85
N GLY A 67 -6.70 -7.07 9.62
CA GLY A 67 -7.39 -6.65 10.85
C GLY A 67 -7.36 -7.66 12.00
N GLN A 68 -6.45 -8.64 11.95
CA GLN A 68 -6.31 -9.63 13.01
C GLN A 68 -5.65 -9.01 14.25
N ARG A 69 -6.00 -9.54 15.43
CA ARG A 69 -5.44 -9.06 16.70
C ARG A 69 -4.44 -10.06 17.26
N PHE A 70 -3.17 -9.66 17.30
CA PHE A 70 -2.10 -10.40 17.95
C PHE A 70 -1.43 -9.53 19.00
N ASP A 71 -1.71 -9.78 20.28
CA ASP A 71 -1.23 -8.94 21.38
C ASP A 71 0.32 -8.85 21.41
N HIS A 72 0.99 -9.95 21.07
CA HIS A 72 2.45 -10.01 20.99
C HIS A 72 3.04 -9.22 19.80
N MET A 73 2.21 -8.81 18.83
CA MET A 73 2.65 -8.04 17.65
C MET A 73 2.39 -6.54 17.78
N ILE A 74 1.78 -6.06 18.88
CA ILE A 74 1.48 -4.63 19.08
C ILE A 74 2.73 -3.76 18.92
N GLY A 75 3.88 -4.23 19.43
CA GLY A 75 5.17 -3.56 19.26
C GLY A 75 5.55 -3.41 17.79
N ALA A 76 5.56 -4.51 17.04
CA ALA A 76 5.85 -4.53 15.61
C ALA A 76 4.87 -3.66 14.80
N THR A 77 3.56 -3.69 15.13
CA THR A 77 2.55 -2.82 14.51
C THR A 77 2.88 -1.34 14.72
N ARG A 78 3.27 -0.95 15.94
CA ARG A 78 3.70 0.43 16.23
C ARG A 78 4.89 0.85 15.39
N LEU A 79 5.89 -0.02 15.24
CA LEU A 79 7.09 0.26 14.46
C LEU A 79 6.78 0.44 12.97
N VAL A 80 5.94 -0.43 12.39
CA VAL A 80 5.44 -0.27 11.01
C VAL A 80 4.72 1.06 10.85
N CYS A 81 3.80 1.40 11.75
CA CYS A 81 3.06 2.67 11.69
C CYS A 81 4.00 3.88 11.77
N ASN A 82 5.03 3.84 12.63
CA ASN A 82 6.02 4.90 12.73
C ASN A 82 6.82 5.07 11.43
N ALA A 83 7.26 3.96 10.82
CA ALA A 83 7.98 3.99 9.55
C ALA A 83 7.11 4.58 8.41
N LEU A 84 5.80 4.30 8.45
CA LEU A 84 4.86 4.69 7.42
C LEU A 84 4.28 6.10 7.60
N VAL A 85 4.26 6.66 8.81
CA VAL A 85 3.50 7.89 9.10
C VAL A 85 3.90 9.08 8.21
N LYS A 86 5.17 9.18 7.82
CA LYS A 86 5.68 10.23 6.92
C LYS A 86 5.08 10.18 5.51
N PHE A 87 4.50 9.04 5.12
CA PHE A 87 3.88 8.85 3.83
C PHE A 87 2.38 9.20 3.79
N PHE A 88 1.75 9.35 4.96
CA PHE A 88 0.31 9.57 5.08
C PHE A 88 -0.05 10.88 5.81
N ARG A 89 0.95 11.65 6.26
CA ARG A 89 0.73 13.00 6.77
C ARG A 89 0.56 13.97 5.60
N CYS A 90 -0.61 14.61 5.56
CA CYS A 90 -0.94 15.71 4.66
C CYS A 90 -0.54 17.05 5.30
#